data_AF-A0A846X530-F1
#
_entry.id   AF-A0A846X530-F1
#
_cell.length_a   1.000
_cell.length_b   1.000
_cell.length_c   1.000
_cell.angle_alpha   90.00
_cell.angle_beta   90.00
_cell.angle_gamma   90.00
#
_symmetry.space_group_name_H-M   'P 1'
#
loop_
_entity.id
_entity.type
_entity.pdbx_description
1 polymer ?
#
loop_
_entity_poly.entity_id
_entity_poly.type
_entity_poly.pdbx_seq_one_letter_code
_entity_poly.pdbx_strand_id
1 'polypeptide(L)'
;MTAERTVRGLIDEPRYSEPAELAGLFAQLEPVSIEFLLGDWRGGELPSGHPMDGALGKARWYGKSFASANDVQPLVCLDEQGEKFSDVALGKGEATLRLIDFDGTVTASMVYDGQPVIDHFAKVDDDTVMGVMTGKKLVAPYFYFYLERDARPASSGGCLADR
;
A
#
# COMPACT_ATOMS: atom_id res chain seq x y z
N MET A 1 7.98 23.35 -6.12
CA MET A 1 8.30 22.06 -5.46
C MET A 1 7.24 21.10 -5.95
N THR A 2 7.61 20.01 -6.60
CA THR A 2 6.63 19.07 -7.18
C THR A 2 6.07 18.15 -6.10
N ALA A 3 4.93 17.51 -6.36
CA ALA A 3 4.27 16.64 -5.39
C ALA A 3 5.15 15.44 -5.01
N GLU A 4 5.83 14.84 -6.00
CA GLU A 4 6.76 13.72 -5.84
C GLU A 4 7.87 14.06 -4.84
N ARG A 5 8.49 15.23 -5.00
CA ARG A 5 9.58 15.66 -4.11
C ARG A 5 9.10 15.91 -2.69
N THR A 6 7.88 16.42 -2.53
CA THR A 6 7.30 16.62 -1.19
C THR A 6 7.01 15.26 -0.54
N VAL A 7 6.38 14.32 -1.26
CA VAL A 7 6.10 12.98 -0.72
C VAL A 7 7.39 12.25 -0.36
N ARG A 8 8.43 12.32 -1.21
CA ARG A 8 9.74 11.77 -0.89
C ARG A 8 10.31 12.35 0.42
N GLY A 9 10.23 13.67 0.59
CA GLY A 9 10.64 14.32 1.84
C GLY A 9 9.85 13.87 3.06
N LEU A 10 8.55 13.57 2.93
CA LEU A 10 7.73 13.03 4.02
C LEU A 10 8.10 11.58 4.37
N ILE A 11 8.59 10.80 3.40
CA ILE A 11 9.06 9.43 3.63
C ILE A 11 10.41 9.45 4.36
N ASP A 12 11.33 10.31 3.90
CA ASP A 12 12.69 10.41 4.45
C ASP A 12 12.71 11.04 5.86
N GLU A 13 11.87 12.05 6.08
CA GLU A 13 11.69 12.73 7.38
C GLU A 13 10.21 12.70 7.80
N PRO A 14 9.73 11.57 8.37
CA PRO A 14 8.34 11.42 8.74
C PRO A 14 7.87 12.50 9.72
N ARG A 15 6.76 13.15 9.35
CA ARG A 15 6.05 14.11 10.19
C ARG A 15 4.56 13.93 10.04
N TYR A 16 3.83 14.53 10.98
CA TYR A 16 2.41 14.75 10.80
C TYR A 16 2.16 15.69 9.60
N SER A 17 1.18 15.32 8.77
CA SER A 17 0.67 16.09 7.65
C SER A 17 -0.84 16.23 7.77
N GLU A 18 -1.37 17.42 7.49
CA GLU A 18 -2.81 17.61 7.46
C GLU A 18 -3.45 16.73 6.37
N PRO A 19 -4.60 16.09 6.60
CA PRO A 19 -5.22 15.22 5.60
C PRO A 19 -5.45 15.89 4.24
N ALA A 20 -5.71 17.20 4.23
CA ALA A 20 -5.86 17.99 3.00
C ALA A 20 -4.54 18.18 2.24
N GLU A 21 -3.40 18.24 2.94
CA GLU A 21 -2.07 18.25 2.33
C GLU A 21 -1.85 16.93 1.56
N LEU A 22 -2.09 15.79 2.21
CA LEU A 22 -1.90 14.47 1.61
C LEU A 22 -2.88 14.22 0.45
N ALA A 23 -4.13 14.62 0.58
CA ALA A 23 -5.10 14.57 -0.52
C ALA A 23 -4.63 15.39 -1.73
N GLY A 24 -4.15 16.61 -1.49
CA GLY A 24 -3.65 17.50 -2.53
C GLY A 24 -2.37 16.99 -3.20
N LEU A 25 -1.49 16.33 -2.44
CA LEU A 25 -0.32 15.66 -3.00
C LEU A 25 -0.73 14.48 -3.87
N PHE A 26 -1.58 13.57 -3.37
CA PHE A 26 -2.05 12.40 -4.11
C PHE A 26 -2.69 12.78 -5.45
N ALA A 27 -3.55 13.80 -5.46
CA ALA A 27 -4.26 14.26 -6.66
C ALA A 27 -3.33 14.84 -7.75
N GLN A 28 -2.08 15.18 -7.42
CA GLN A 28 -1.09 15.71 -8.37
C GLN A 28 -0.15 14.63 -8.91
N LEU A 29 -0.13 13.43 -8.32
CA LEU A 29 0.74 12.34 -8.74
C LEU A 29 0.17 11.59 -9.95
N GLU A 30 1.06 11.01 -10.76
CA GLU A 30 0.65 10.23 -11.93
C GLU A 30 -0.03 8.90 -11.52
N PRO A 31 -1.05 8.42 -12.25
CA PRO A 31 -1.60 7.09 -12.01
C PRO A 31 -0.59 6.00 -12.36
N VAL A 32 -0.74 4.82 -11.75
CA VAL A 32 0.10 3.64 -12.01
C VAL A 32 -0.68 2.55 -12.72
N SER A 33 0.01 1.74 -13.52
CA SER A 33 -0.56 0.53 -14.12
C SER A 33 -0.46 -0.66 -13.17
N ILE A 34 -1.16 -1.76 -13.50
CA ILE A 34 -1.06 -3.01 -12.73
C ILE A 34 0.36 -3.58 -12.83
N GLU A 35 0.94 -3.55 -14.03
CA GLU A 35 2.30 -4.04 -14.31
C GLU A 35 3.35 -3.28 -13.48
N PHE A 36 3.13 -1.98 -13.28
CA PHE A 36 4.01 -1.17 -12.43
C PHE A 36 4.01 -1.67 -10.99
N LEU A 37 2.87 -2.10 -10.45
CA LEU A 37 2.77 -2.55 -9.05
C LEU A 37 3.32 -3.95 -8.79
N LEU A 38 3.60 -4.75 -9.83
CA LEU A 38 4.06 -6.12 -9.62
C LEU A 38 5.40 -6.17 -8.86
N GLY A 39 5.52 -7.16 -7.98
CA GLY A 39 6.67 -7.38 -7.11
C GLY A 39 6.38 -7.16 -5.62
N ASP A 40 7.45 -7.17 -4.83
CA ASP A 40 7.41 -6.98 -3.38
C ASP A 40 7.67 -5.53 -3.00
N TRP A 41 6.92 -5.05 -2.02
CA TRP A 41 6.98 -3.68 -1.56
C TRP A 41 7.04 -3.62 -0.05
N ARG A 42 7.90 -2.77 0.48
CA ARG A 42 7.95 -2.38 1.89
C ARG A 42 7.04 -1.18 2.10
N GLY A 43 6.21 -1.24 3.13
CA GLY A 43 5.25 -0.18 3.43
C GLY A 43 5.62 0.69 4.61
N GLY A 44 5.08 1.90 4.63
CA GLY A 44 5.08 2.79 5.78
C GLY A 44 3.89 3.74 5.75
N GLU A 45 3.62 4.39 6.88
CA GLU A 45 2.47 5.28 7.04
C GLU A 45 2.87 6.72 6.70
N LEU A 46 1.90 7.51 6.20
CA LEU A 46 2.02 8.98 6.10
C LEU A 46 1.08 9.58 7.17
N PRO A 47 1.59 9.92 8.37
CA PRO A 47 0.74 10.24 9.51
C PRO A 47 -0.13 11.47 9.28
N SER A 48 -1.43 11.34 9.54
CA SER A 48 -2.40 12.42 9.34
C SER A 48 -3.39 12.59 10.48
N GLY A 49 -3.15 11.91 11.61
CA GLY A 49 -4.07 11.86 12.75
C GLY A 49 -5.25 10.91 12.53
N HIS A 50 -5.18 10.03 11.52
CA HIS A 50 -6.23 9.06 11.27
C HIS A 50 -6.23 8.00 12.40
N PRO A 51 -7.39 7.44 12.81
CA PRO A 51 -7.45 6.45 13.89
C PRO A 51 -6.63 5.16 13.66
N MET A 52 -6.25 4.89 12.40
CA MET A 52 -5.38 3.77 12.03
C MET A 52 -3.89 4.09 12.12
N ASP A 53 -3.49 5.34 12.35
CA ASP A 53 -2.09 5.71 12.51
C ASP A 53 -1.47 4.91 13.67
N GLY A 54 -0.32 4.30 13.41
CA GLY A 54 0.41 3.41 14.31
C GLY A 54 -0.17 1.99 14.43
N ALA A 55 -1.25 1.65 13.72
CA ALA A 55 -1.81 0.30 13.73
C ALA A 55 -0.94 -0.68 12.95
N LEU A 56 -0.35 -0.28 11.81
CA LEU A 56 0.46 -1.17 10.98
C LEU A 56 1.79 -1.51 11.66
N GLY A 57 2.37 -0.54 12.37
CA GLY A 57 3.56 -0.77 13.20
C GLY A 57 3.33 -1.83 14.29
N LYS A 58 2.15 -1.84 14.93
CA LYS A 58 1.79 -2.85 15.96
C LYS A 58 1.59 -4.24 15.38
N ALA A 59 1.21 -4.34 14.10
CA ALA A 59 1.02 -5.60 13.40
C ALA A 59 2.32 -6.20 12.83
N ARG A 60 3.49 -5.54 13.06
CA ARG A 60 4.76 -5.87 12.37
C ARG A 60 4.58 -5.98 10.86
N TRP A 61 3.74 -5.10 10.31
CA TRP A 61 3.49 -5.05 8.89
C TRP A 61 4.77 -4.68 8.15
N TYR A 62 5.17 -5.53 7.21
CA TYR A 62 6.32 -5.31 6.35
C TYR A 62 5.91 -4.53 5.10
N GLY A 63 4.79 -4.91 4.48
CA GLY A 63 4.31 -4.28 3.26
C GLY A 63 3.34 -5.15 2.47
N LYS A 64 3.46 -5.14 1.15
CA LYS A 64 2.53 -5.83 0.24
C LYS A 64 3.31 -6.59 -0.84
N SER A 65 2.76 -7.69 -1.32
CA SER A 65 3.29 -8.43 -2.47
C SER A 65 2.23 -8.53 -3.56
N PHE A 66 2.61 -8.22 -4.80
CA PHE A 66 1.73 -8.27 -5.97
C PHE A 66 2.32 -9.24 -6.99
N ALA A 67 1.95 -10.52 -6.90
CA ALA A 67 2.44 -11.54 -7.82
C ALA A 67 1.74 -11.44 -9.19
N SER A 68 0.43 -11.12 -9.19
CA SER A 68 -0.33 -10.86 -10.41
C SER A 68 -1.54 -9.97 -10.13
N ALA A 69 -2.30 -9.65 -11.18
CA ALA A 69 -3.55 -8.91 -11.03
C ALA A 69 -4.59 -9.61 -10.13
N ASN A 70 -4.53 -10.94 -9.97
CA ASN A 70 -5.48 -11.73 -9.17
C ASN A 70 -4.78 -12.52 -8.05
N ASP A 71 -3.52 -12.20 -7.75
CA ASP A 71 -2.74 -12.84 -6.69
C ASP A 71 -1.95 -11.74 -5.97
N VAL A 72 -2.54 -11.25 -4.88
CA VAL A 72 -2.03 -10.12 -4.11
C VAL A 72 -2.12 -10.44 -2.63
N GLN A 73 -1.00 -10.25 -1.94
CA GLN A 73 -0.89 -10.37 -0.50
C GLN A 73 -0.87 -8.97 0.12
N PRO A 74 -2.02 -8.47 0.62
CA PRO A 74 -2.18 -7.07 1.00
C PRO A 74 -1.51 -6.73 2.34
N LEU A 75 -1.21 -7.74 3.15
CA LEU A 75 -0.63 -7.64 4.49
C LEU A 75 0.46 -8.69 4.64
N VAL A 76 1.64 -8.39 4.09
CA VAL A 76 2.84 -9.16 4.36
C VAL A 76 3.38 -8.70 5.72
N CYS A 77 3.46 -9.61 6.68
CA CYS A 77 3.92 -9.37 8.04
C CYS A 77 5.19 -10.18 8.33
N LEU A 78 5.91 -9.80 9.39
CA LEU A 78 7.05 -10.59 9.89
C LEU A 78 6.64 -11.44 11.09
N ASP A 79 7.05 -12.71 11.08
CA ASP A 79 6.87 -13.60 12.22
C ASP A 79 7.91 -13.33 13.33
N GLU A 80 7.99 -14.20 14.34
CA GLU A 80 8.96 -14.06 15.43
C GLU A 80 10.41 -14.32 15.01
N GLN A 81 10.63 -15.06 13.92
CA GLN A 81 11.95 -15.31 13.36
C GLN A 81 12.37 -14.24 12.34
N GLY A 82 11.44 -13.35 11.94
CA GLY A 82 11.67 -12.32 10.94
C GLY A 82 11.37 -12.79 9.51
N GLU A 83 10.71 -13.94 9.35
CA GLU A 83 10.29 -14.44 8.04
C GLU A 83 8.98 -13.77 7.60
N LYS A 84 8.85 -13.55 6.29
CA LYS A 84 7.68 -12.92 5.67
C LYS A 84 6.55 -13.92 5.50
N PHE A 85 5.33 -13.56 5.88
CA PHE A 85 4.12 -14.33 5.59
C PHE A 85 2.93 -13.42 5.28
N SER A 86 1.96 -13.92 4.52
CA SER A 86 0.69 -13.23 4.26
C SER A 86 -0.27 -13.42 5.45
N ASP A 87 -0.59 -12.34 6.17
CA ASP A 87 -1.54 -12.36 7.28
C ASP A 87 -2.99 -12.28 6.76
N VAL A 88 -3.46 -13.40 6.21
CA VAL A 88 -4.81 -13.57 5.66
C VAL A 88 -5.88 -13.36 6.74
N ALA A 89 -5.57 -13.64 8.02
CA ALA A 89 -6.52 -13.44 9.11
C ALA A 89 -6.77 -11.95 9.36
N LEU A 90 -5.70 -11.14 9.41
CA LEU A 90 -5.80 -9.68 9.54
C LEU A 90 -6.41 -9.03 8.29
N GLY A 91 -6.06 -9.54 7.10
CA GLY A 91 -6.56 -9.07 5.81
C GLY A 91 -8.00 -9.50 5.51
N LYS A 92 -8.51 -10.47 6.29
CA LYS A 92 -9.76 -11.20 6.06
C LYS A 92 -9.80 -11.95 4.73
N GLY A 93 -8.64 -12.21 4.14
CA GLY A 93 -8.50 -12.67 2.78
C GLY A 93 -7.25 -12.07 2.12
N GLU A 94 -7.12 -12.37 0.84
CA GLU A 94 -6.14 -11.75 -0.04
C GLU A 94 -6.75 -10.52 -0.73
N ALA A 95 -6.19 -10.13 -1.85
CA ALA A 95 -6.67 -9.02 -2.63
C ALA A 95 -6.46 -9.24 -4.13
N THR A 96 -7.00 -8.31 -4.90
CA THR A 96 -6.95 -8.32 -6.35
C THR A 96 -6.66 -6.90 -6.85
N LEU A 97 -5.88 -6.74 -7.91
CA LEU A 97 -5.67 -5.45 -8.57
C LEU A 97 -6.71 -5.20 -9.66
N ARG A 98 -7.25 -3.99 -9.70
CA ARG A 98 -8.14 -3.49 -10.76
C ARG A 98 -7.78 -2.05 -11.11
N LEU A 99 -8.06 -1.65 -12.34
CA LEU A 99 -8.07 -0.24 -12.71
C LEU A 99 -9.39 0.37 -12.23
N ILE A 100 -9.32 1.34 -11.34
CA ILE A 100 -10.49 1.97 -10.71
C ILE A 100 -10.35 3.49 -10.83
N ASP A 101 -11.45 4.15 -11.17
CA ASP A 101 -11.56 5.62 -11.11
C ASP A 101 -11.60 6.08 -9.66
N PHE A 102 -10.71 7.00 -9.31
CA PHE A 102 -10.70 7.72 -8.05
C PHE A 102 -10.53 9.22 -8.32
N ASP A 103 -11.55 10.00 -8.00
CA ASP A 103 -11.64 11.45 -8.28
C ASP A 103 -11.32 11.81 -9.75
N GLY A 104 -11.83 11.01 -10.70
CA GLY A 104 -11.69 11.26 -12.14
C GLY A 104 -10.36 10.81 -12.74
N THR A 105 -9.52 10.13 -11.94
CA THR A 105 -8.27 9.51 -12.41
C THR A 105 -8.35 8.00 -12.25
N VAL A 106 -8.19 7.27 -13.36
CA VAL A 106 -8.12 5.80 -13.33
C VAL A 106 -6.70 5.37 -12.98
N THR A 107 -6.55 4.63 -11.89
CA THR A 107 -5.25 4.10 -11.44
C THR A 107 -5.38 2.65 -10.96
N ALA A 108 -4.28 1.90 -11.01
CA ALA A 108 -4.24 0.59 -10.39
C ALA A 108 -4.56 0.72 -8.89
N SER A 109 -5.49 -0.11 -8.46
CA SER A 109 -6.06 -0.08 -7.12
C SER A 109 -6.20 -1.52 -6.64
N MET A 110 -5.88 -1.76 -5.37
CA MET A 110 -6.00 -3.06 -4.73
C MET A 110 -7.34 -3.15 -4.00
N VAL A 111 -8.14 -4.13 -4.36
CA VAL A 111 -9.44 -4.43 -3.76
C VAL A 111 -9.26 -5.63 -2.84
N TYR A 112 -9.57 -5.47 -1.56
CA TYR A 112 -9.53 -6.58 -0.61
C TYR A 112 -10.69 -7.54 -0.85
N ASP A 113 -10.42 -8.84 -0.86
CA ASP A 113 -11.47 -9.84 -1.11
C ASP A 113 -12.41 -10.00 0.09
N GLY A 114 -11.85 -9.86 1.30
CA GLY A 114 -12.54 -10.11 2.56
C GLY A 114 -13.12 -8.91 3.28
N GLN A 115 -12.90 -7.69 2.78
CA GLN A 115 -13.36 -6.47 3.42
C GLN A 115 -13.62 -5.35 2.42
N PRO A 116 -14.58 -4.45 2.68
CA PRO A 116 -14.96 -3.38 1.77
C PRO A 116 -13.97 -2.22 1.83
N VAL A 117 -12.72 -2.49 1.45
CA VAL A 117 -11.58 -1.57 1.45
C VAL A 117 -10.93 -1.61 0.06
N ILE A 118 -10.53 -0.44 -0.43
CA ILE A 118 -9.81 -0.26 -1.68
C ILE A 118 -8.60 0.63 -1.41
N ASP A 119 -7.43 0.18 -1.81
CA ASP A 119 -6.21 0.99 -1.77
C ASP A 119 -5.95 1.52 -3.19
N HIS A 120 -6.00 2.84 -3.40
CA HIS A 120 -5.65 3.47 -4.68
C HIS A 120 -4.19 3.92 -4.65
N PHE A 121 -3.46 3.74 -5.75
CA PHE A 121 -2.03 4.05 -5.83
C PHE A 121 -1.74 5.17 -6.80
N ALA A 122 -0.74 6.00 -6.49
CA ALA A 122 -0.21 6.99 -7.40
C ALA A 122 1.33 7.01 -7.34
N LYS A 123 1.96 7.26 -8.48
CA LYS A 123 3.41 7.17 -8.68
C LYS A 123 4.12 8.34 -8.00
N VAL A 124 5.08 8.04 -7.14
CA VAL A 124 6.03 9.04 -6.61
C VAL A 124 7.29 9.04 -7.47
N ASP A 125 7.84 7.85 -7.74
CA ASP A 125 8.90 7.61 -8.72
C ASP A 125 8.88 6.13 -9.15
N ASP A 126 9.96 5.64 -9.78
CA ASP A 126 10.01 4.28 -10.35
C ASP A 126 9.97 3.16 -9.29
N ASP A 127 10.31 3.49 -8.05
CA ASP A 127 10.43 2.55 -6.95
C ASP A 127 9.51 2.90 -5.78
N THR A 128 8.62 3.89 -5.92
CA THR A 128 7.75 4.31 -4.82
C THR A 128 6.39 4.78 -5.28
N VAL A 129 5.37 4.37 -4.53
CA VAL A 129 3.99 4.83 -4.69
C VAL A 129 3.43 5.38 -3.38
N MET A 130 2.55 6.35 -3.52
CA MET A 130 1.66 6.78 -2.45
C MET A 130 0.35 6.02 -2.55
N GLY A 131 -0.19 5.58 -1.41
CA GLY A 131 -1.45 4.87 -1.30
C GLY A 131 -2.47 5.65 -0.49
N VAL A 132 -3.74 5.58 -0.90
CA VAL A 132 -4.88 6.08 -0.12
C VAL A 132 -5.91 4.98 0.06
N MET A 133 -6.36 4.77 1.29
CA MET A 133 -7.37 3.75 1.62
C MET A 133 -8.77 4.36 1.65
N THR A 134 -9.66 3.80 0.84
CA THR A 134 -11.08 4.13 0.81
C THR A 134 -11.93 2.90 1.12
N GLY A 135 -13.22 3.10 1.38
CA GLY A 135 -14.12 1.98 1.62
C GLY A 135 -15.35 2.38 2.39
N LYS A 136 -16.29 1.43 2.55
CA LYS A 136 -17.59 1.70 3.19
C LYS A 136 -17.49 2.25 4.62
N LYS A 137 -16.39 1.91 5.32
CA LYS A 137 -16.12 2.35 6.70
C LYS A 137 -15.00 3.39 6.79
N LEU A 138 -14.38 3.74 5.67
CA LEU A 138 -13.30 4.71 5.56
C LEU A 138 -13.86 5.92 4.83
N VAL A 139 -14.42 6.86 5.58
CA VAL A 139 -14.86 8.16 5.07
C VAL A 139 -13.76 9.19 5.30
N ALA A 140 -13.67 10.18 4.42
CA ALA A 140 -12.68 11.24 4.56
C ALA A 140 -12.74 11.91 5.96
N PRO A 141 -11.60 12.29 6.56
CA PRO A 141 -10.24 12.18 6.02
C PRO A 141 -9.75 10.73 5.91
N TYR A 142 -9.14 10.39 4.77
CA TYR A 142 -8.67 9.03 4.48
C TYR A 142 -7.34 8.72 5.18
N PHE A 143 -7.01 7.43 5.24
CA PHE A 143 -5.69 6.97 5.65
C PHE A 143 -4.74 6.94 4.45
N TYR A 144 -3.51 7.43 4.67
CA TYR A 144 -2.47 7.50 3.65
C TYR A 144 -1.24 6.72 4.07
N PHE A 145 -0.61 6.10 3.09
CA PHE A 145 0.58 5.30 3.28
C PHE A 145 1.47 5.42 2.04
N TYR A 146 2.65 4.83 2.12
CA TYR A 146 3.55 4.68 0.97
C TYR A 146 4.02 3.23 0.87
N LEU A 147 4.47 2.87 -0.33
CA LEU A 147 5.14 1.62 -0.61
C LEU A 147 6.43 1.93 -1.37
N GLU A 148 7.54 1.33 -0.95
CA GLU A 148 8.82 1.35 -1.65
C GLU A 148 9.16 -0.06 -2.14
N ARG A 149 9.68 -0.21 -3.35
CA ARG A 149 10.08 -1.52 -3.87
C ARG A 149 11.09 -2.17 -2.93
N ASP A 150 10.87 -3.44 -2.62
CA ASP A 150 11.87 -4.24 -1.93
C ASP A 150 12.95 -4.67 -2.93
N ALA A 151 14.14 -4.09 -2.80
CA ALA A 151 15.30 -4.47 -3.60
C ALA A 151 15.88 -5.85 -3.21
N ARG A 152 15.38 -6.47 -2.13
CA ARG A 152 15.76 -7.84 -1.80
C ARG A 152 14.89 -8.81 -2.62
N PRO A 153 15.49 -9.73 -3.37
CA PRO A 153 14.72 -10.77 -4.03
C PRO A 153 13.92 -11.53 -2.96
N ALA A 154 12.66 -11.88 -3.26
CA ALA A 154 11.87 -12.79 -2.46
C ALA A 154 12.76 -13.97 -2.05
N SER A 155 12.87 -14.26 -0.75
CA SER A 155 13.44 -15.53 -0.33
C SER A 155 12.61 -16.58 -1.05
N SER A 156 13.28 -17.43 -1.83
CA SER A 156 12.64 -18.55 -2.51
C SER A 156 12.18 -19.57 -1.45
N GLY A 157 11.19 -19.21 -0.66
CA GLY A 157 10.43 -20.08 0.21
C GLY A 157 9.54 -20.91 -0.69
N GLY A 158 10.05 -22.07 -1.08
CA GLY A 158 9.39 -23.00 -1.99
C GLY A 158 7.94 -23.21 -1.57
N CYS A 159 7.05 -22.98 -2.54
CA CYS A 159 5.70 -23.50 -2.51
C CYS A 159 5.80 -25.01 -2.22
N LEU A 160 5.44 -25.42 -1.01
CA LEU A 160 5.20 -26.82 -0.68
C LEU A 160 3.96 -27.23 -1.48
N ALA A 161 4.21 -27.69 -2.70
CA ALA A 161 3.24 -28.43 -3.49
C ALA A 161 2.90 -29.73 -2.75
N ASP A 162 1.60 -29.91 -2.50
CA ASP A 162 0.86 -31.14 -2.24
C ASP A 162 1.61 -32.36 -1.67
N ARG A 163 1.27 -32.73 -0.43
CA ARG A 163 1.19 -34.12 0.03
C ARG A 163 0.02 -34.33 0.98
#